data_AF-A0A2T6FHF3-F1
#
_entry.id   AF-A0A2T6FHF3-F1
#
_cell.length_a   1.000
_cell.length_b   1.000
_cell.length_c   1.000
_cell.angle_alpha   90.00
_cell.angle_beta   90.00
_cell.angle_gamma   90.00
#
_symmetry.space_group_name_H-M   'P 1'
#
loop_
_entity.id
_entity.type
_entity.pdbx_description
1 polymer ?
#
loop_
_entity_poly.entity_id
_entity_poly.type
_entity_poly.pdbx_seq_one_letter_code
_entity_poly.pdbx_strand_id
1 'polypeptide(L)'
;MTNIAVNNIIFCGALLISSASANALDLPLTDVNFKQCVQELAQKKNWQTLAEITSIECHSKNILSLAGIEQFSGLQKLSVYNNQLTQVDINRLPNVRHINLAKNKITQVTFSELPALKELYIFGNKMTALNLTGLPALTLLKINDNQIAQFTYKDLPALEKIYMFNNVMEHVDIYHLPAMKYMDARQNPMPDPLYEEMDKLTGVTFLHDGNAEDWQ
;
A
#
# COMPACT_ATOMS: atom_id res chain seq x y z
N MET A 1 -31.29 53.73 59.60
CA MET A 1 -30.60 52.54 60.11
C MET A 1 -30.95 51.39 59.18
N THR A 2 -29.90 50.72 58.67
CA THR A 2 -29.87 49.48 57.85
C THR A 2 -30.57 49.58 56.48
N ASN A 3 -30.00 49.18 55.34
CA ASN A 3 -29.07 48.11 55.04
C ASN A 3 -28.23 48.47 53.80
N ILE A 4 -26.92 48.23 53.87
CA ILE A 4 -26.00 48.25 52.73
C ILE A 4 -26.08 46.87 52.07
N ALA A 5 -26.49 46.79 50.81
CA ALA A 5 -26.34 45.57 50.01
C ALA A 5 -24.97 45.59 49.34
N VAL A 6 -24.19 44.55 49.64
CA VAL A 6 -22.82 44.33 49.20
C VAL A 6 -22.79 43.98 47.72
N ASN A 7 -22.07 44.78 46.94
CA ASN A 7 -21.59 44.41 45.62
C ASN A 7 -20.53 43.30 45.77
N ASN A 8 -20.84 42.10 45.31
CA ASN A 8 -19.85 41.06 45.01
C ASN A 8 -20.29 40.29 43.77
N ILE A 9 -20.10 40.90 42.60
CA ILE A 9 -20.09 40.16 41.34
C ILE A 9 -18.66 39.65 41.15
N ILE A 10 -18.43 38.42 41.59
CA ILE A 10 -17.26 37.65 41.18
C ILE A 10 -17.48 37.29 39.71
N PHE A 11 -16.88 38.05 38.80
CA PHE A 11 -16.65 37.59 37.43
C PHE A 11 -15.59 36.49 37.49
N CYS A 12 -16.00 35.27 37.81
CA CYS A 12 -15.17 34.10 37.54
C CYS A 12 -15.26 33.89 36.03
N GLY A 13 -14.25 34.37 35.31
CA GLY A 13 -14.13 34.18 33.88
C GLY A 13 -14.15 32.69 33.59
N ALA A 14 -15.30 32.20 33.14
CA ALA A 14 -15.32 30.99 32.35
C ALA A 14 -14.46 31.30 31.13
N LEU A 15 -13.23 30.79 31.14
CA LEU A 15 -12.52 30.53 29.90
C LEU A 15 -13.43 29.58 29.12
N LEU A 16 -14.25 30.17 28.24
CA LEU A 16 -14.75 29.47 27.08
C LEU A 16 -13.50 29.16 26.27
N ILE A 17 -12.87 28.04 26.59
CA ILE A 17 -12.12 27.31 25.58
C ILE A 17 -13.21 26.93 24.59
N SER A 18 -13.44 27.79 23.59
CA SER A 18 -14.10 27.32 22.38
C SER A 18 -13.13 26.29 21.83
N SER A 19 -13.30 25.03 22.21
CA SER A 19 -12.94 23.96 21.32
C SER A 19 -13.78 24.26 20.09
N ALA A 20 -13.17 24.95 19.11
CA ALA A 20 -13.65 24.88 17.76
C ALA A 20 -13.74 23.38 17.52
N SER A 21 -14.95 22.83 17.57
CA SER A 21 -15.20 21.52 17.04
C SER A 21 -14.88 21.70 15.56
N ALA A 22 -13.62 21.48 15.20
CA ALA A 22 -13.25 21.29 13.82
C ALA A 22 -14.20 20.19 13.37
N ASN A 23 -15.21 20.57 12.58
CA ASN A 23 -16.21 19.65 12.11
C ASN A 23 -15.43 18.52 11.44
N ALA A 24 -15.46 17.34 12.06
CA ALA A 24 -14.68 16.21 11.57
C ALA A 24 -15.15 15.95 10.13
N LEU A 25 -14.20 15.85 9.20
CA LEU A 25 -14.50 15.55 7.82
C LEU A 25 -15.35 14.27 7.77
N ASP A 26 -16.47 14.33 7.06
CA ASP A 26 -17.31 13.16 6.86
C ASP A 26 -16.57 12.21 5.90
N LEU A 27 -16.03 11.13 6.46
CA LEU A 27 -15.22 10.17 5.74
C LEU A 27 -16.08 8.95 5.36
N PRO A 28 -16.15 8.59 4.07
CA PRO A 28 -16.94 7.47 3.58
C PRO A 28 -16.30 6.11 3.85
N LEU A 29 -15.54 5.98 4.94
CA LEU A 29 -14.84 4.76 5.35
C LEU A 29 -15.71 3.94 6.32
N THR A 30 -15.70 2.62 6.20
CA THR A 30 -16.50 1.75 7.10
C THR A 30 -15.70 1.23 8.28
N ASP A 31 -14.40 0.99 8.11
CA ASP A 31 -13.50 0.56 9.19
C ASP A 31 -13.24 1.74 10.15
N VAL A 32 -13.53 1.54 11.43
CA VAL A 32 -13.41 2.58 12.47
C VAL A 32 -11.97 3.03 12.68
N ASN A 33 -11.01 2.10 12.66
CA ASN A 33 -9.60 2.43 12.85
C ASN A 33 -9.05 3.18 11.65
N PHE A 34 -9.50 2.80 10.44
CA PHE A 34 -9.12 3.48 9.22
C PHE A 34 -9.69 4.90 9.17
N LYS A 35 -10.99 5.03 9.48
CA LYS A 35 -11.67 6.33 9.59
C LYS A 35 -10.97 7.24 10.59
N GLN A 36 -10.68 6.74 11.79
CA GLN A 36 -9.98 7.52 12.82
C GLN A 36 -8.61 7.98 12.33
N CYS A 37 -7.82 7.08 11.74
CA CYS A 37 -6.51 7.45 11.22
C CYS A 37 -6.59 8.54 10.14
N VAL A 38 -7.52 8.42 9.19
CA VAL A 38 -7.69 9.44 8.14
C VAL A 38 -8.22 10.76 8.70
N GLN A 39 -9.05 10.74 9.76
CA GLN A 39 -9.45 11.96 10.48
C GLN A 39 -8.25 12.65 11.14
N GLU A 40 -7.37 11.90 11.81
CA GLU A 40 -6.14 12.43 12.41
C GLU A 40 -5.22 13.06 11.34
N LEU A 41 -5.09 12.40 10.18
CA LEU A 41 -4.34 12.94 9.04
C LEU A 41 -4.97 14.23 8.50
N ALA A 42 -6.29 14.25 8.32
CA ALA A 42 -7.02 15.42 7.85
C ALA A 42 -6.84 16.61 8.79
N GLN A 43 -6.95 16.40 10.11
CA GLN A 43 -6.69 17.45 11.10
C GLN A 43 -5.24 17.94 11.03
N LYS A 44 -4.26 17.02 11.00
CA LYS A 44 -2.84 17.37 10.94
C LYS A 44 -2.46 18.15 9.67
N LYS A 45 -3.12 17.84 8.55
CA LYS A 45 -2.88 18.47 7.24
C LYS A 45 -3.82 19.64 6.95
N ASN A 46 -4.75 19.91 7.86
CA ASN A 46 -5.83 20.88 7.69
C ASN A 46 -6.67 20.65 6.41
N TRP A 47 -6.87 19.38 6.03
CA TRP A 47 -7.77 19.03 4.93
C TRP A 47 -9.22 19.21 5.35
N GLN A 48 -9.98 19.92 4.53
CA GLN A 48 -11.38 20.26 4.75
C GLN A 48 -12.31 19.50 3.79
N THR A 49 -11.77 18.90 2.73
CA THR A 49 -12.53 18.16 1.72
C THR A 49 -11.82 16.86 1.33
N LEU A 50 -12.57 15.89 0.80
CA LEU A 50 -12.00 14.62 0.30
C LEU A 50 -10.99 14.84 -0.85
N ALA A 51 -11.20 15.89 -1.67
CA ALA A 51 -10.35 16.20 -2.81
C ALA A 51 -8.92 16.62 -2.41
N GLU A 52 -8.75 17.14 -1.20
CA GLU A 52 -7.43 17.55 -0.68
C GLU A 52 -6.61 16.36 -0.15
N ILE A 53 -7.25 15.21 0.08
CA ILE A 53 -6.61 13.99 0.59
C ILE A 53 -5.85 13.31 -0.54
N THR A 54 -4.56 13.64 -0.65
CA THR A 54 -3.65 13.09 -1.66
C THR A 54 -2.75 11.98 -1.12
N SER A 55 -2.63 11.83 0.20
CA SER A 55 -1.76 10.83 0.83
C SER A 55 -2.36 10.27 2.10
N ILE A 56 -2.59 8.96 2.15
CA ILE A 56 -3.08 8.25 3.33
C ILE A 56 -1.98 7.31 3.83
N GLU A 57 -1.52 7.53 5.06
CA GLU A 57 -0.47 6.73 5.71
C GLU A 57 -0.95 6.29 7.10
N CYS A 58 -1.48 5.07 7.18
CA CYS A 58 -2.13 4.51 8.36
C CYS A 58 -1.51 3.17 8.74
N HIS A 59 -0.34 3.21 9.37
CA HIS A 59 0.43 2.02 9.73
C HIS A 59 0.08 1.52 11.12
N SER A 60 -0.01 0.19 11.29
CA SER A 60 -0.14 -0.42 12.64
C SER A 60 -1.35 0.09 13.43
N LYS A 61 -2.49 0.23 12.74
CA LYS A 61 -3.75 0.73 13.31
C LYS A 61 -4.80 -0.37 13.48
N ASN A 62 -4.45 -1.64 13.26
CA ASN A 62 -5.40 -2.77 13.27
C ASN A 62 -6.56 -2.56 12.29
N ILE A 63 -6.28 -2.01 11.11
CA ILE A 63 -7.27 -1.82 10.04
C ILE A 63 -7.60 -3.18 9.42
N LEU A 64 -8.89 -3.47 9.27
CA LEU A 64 -9.43 -4.72 8.72
C LEU A 64 -10.00 -4.54 7.32
N SER A 65 -10.42 -3.32 6.94
CA SER A 65 -11.01 -3.04 5.63
C SER A 65 -10.62 -1.67 5.08
N LEU A 66 -10.49 -1.59 3.75
CA LEU A 66 -10.34 -0.35 3.00
C LEU A 66 -11.64 0.11 2.32
N ALA A 67 -12.78 -0.50 2.63
CA ALA A 67 -14.05 -0.13 2.00
C ALA A 67 -14.34 1.38 2.15
N GLY A 68 -14.66 2.02 1.01
CA GLY A 68 -14.81 3.47 0.90
C GLY A 68 -13.58 4.19 0.32
N ILE A 69 -12.46 3.49 0.12
CA ILE A 69 -11.23 4.09 -0.42
C ILE A 69 -11.40 4.61 -1.86
N GLU A 70 -12.35 4.07 -2.62
CA GLU A 70 -12.63 4.49 -4.00
C GLU A 70 -13.22 5.91 -4.09
N GLN A 71 -13.65 6.49 -2.97
CA GLN A 71 -14.17 7.87 -2.91
C GLN A 71 -13.05 8.93 -2.91
N PHE A 72 -11.79 8.54 -2.67
CA PHE A 72 -10.66 9.45 -2.62
C PHE A 72 -10.00 9.58 -4.01
N SER A 73 -10.71 10.19 -4.97
CA SER A 73 -10.28 10.29 -6.37
C SER A 73 -8.95 11.05 -6.58
N GLY A 74 -8.57 11.92 -5.63
CA GLY A 74 -7.30 12.65 -5.61
C GLY A 74 -6.12 11.87 -4.99
N LEU A 75 -6.34 10.64 -4.51
CA LEU A 75 -5.33 9.89 -3.77
C LEU A 75 -4.14 9.51 -4.66
N GLN A 76 -2.94 9.90 -4.25
CA GLN A 76 -1.68 9.63 -4.95
C GLN A 76 -0.82 8.61 -4.21
N LYS A 77 -0.92 8.55 -2.87
CA LYS A 77 -0.16 7.63 -2.03
C LYS A 77 -1.09 6.95 -1.04
N LEU A 78 -1.08 5.62 -1.03
CA LEU A 78 -1.77 4.79 -0.04
C LEU A 78 -0.75 3.89 0.65
N SER A 79 -0.63 4.02 1.96
CA SER A 79 0.23 3.15 2.76
C SER A 79 -0.49 2.71 4.03
N VAL A 80 -0.84 1.43 4.08
CA VAL A 80 -1.54 0.77 5.20
C VAL A 80 -0.71 -0.41 5.70
N TYR A 81 0.60 -0.19 5.78
CA TYR A 81 1.60 -1.15 6.25
C TYR A 81 1.28 -1.69 7.64
N ASN A 82 1.54 -2.99 7.86
CA ASN A 82 1.41 -3.64 9.15
C ASN A 82 0.00 -3.49 9.77
N ASN A 83 -1.04 -3.87 9.03
CA ASN A 83 -2.42 -3.94 9.51
C ASN A 83 -2.95 -5.39 9.43
N GLN A 84 -4.26 -5.57 9.39
CA GLN A 84 -4.92 -6.88 9.46
C GLN A 84 -5.79 -7.14 8.23
N LEU A 85 -5.51 -6.49 7.11
CA LEU A 85 -6.25 -6.66 5.86
C LEU A 85 -6.14 -8.11 5.36
N THR A 86 -7.25 -8.71 4.97
CA THR A 86 -7.31 -10.07 4.40
C THR A 86 -7.67 -10.05 2.91
N GLN A 87 -8.52 -9.13 2.51
CA GLN A 87 -8.88 -8.86 1.12
C GLN A 87 -8.81 -7.36 0.88
N VAL A 88 -8.31 -6.97 -0.28
CA VAL A 88 -8.18 -5.56 -0.65
C VAL A 88 -8.77 -5.35 -2.04
N ASP A 89 -9.73 -4.43 -2.12
CA ASP A 89 -10.20 -3.85 -3.36
C ASP A 89 -9.74 -2.39 -3.41
N ILE A 90 -8.93 -2.07 -4.40
CA ILE A 90 -8.45 -0.70 -4.68
C ILE A 90 -8.69 -0.34 -6.15
N ASN A 91 -9.79 -0.82 -6.70
CA ASN A 91 -10.29 -0.42 -8.00
C ASN A 91 -10.50 1.11 -8.05
N ARG A 92 -10.27 1.71 -9.22
CA ARG A 92 -10.63 3.13 -9.50
C ARG A 92 -9.89 4.17 -8.65
N LEU A 93 -8.59 4.01 -8.46
CA LEU A 93 -7.70 5.05 -7.92
C LEU A 93 -6.80 5.62 -9.03
N PRO A 94 -7.33 6.42 -9.98
CA PRO A 94 -6.65 6.75 -11.24
C PRO A 94 -5.34 7.54 -11.05
N ASN A 95 -5.21 8.24 -9.93
CA ASN A 95 -4.07 9.09 -9.61
C ASN A 95 -3.04 8.43 -8.69
N VAL A 96 -3.28 7.20 -8.23
CA VAL A 96 -2.40 6.54 -7.27
C VAL A 96 -1.08 6.16 -7.92
N ARG A 97 0.03 6.54 -7.28
CA ARG A 97 1.41 6.33 -7.74
C ARG A 97 2.19 5.38 -6.86
N HIS A 98 1.81 5.29 -5.59
CA HIS A 98 2.48 4.46 -4.61
C HIS A 98 1.45 3.75 -3.74
N ILE A 99 1.50 2.42 -3.72
CA ILE A 99 0.67 1.58 -2.87
C ILE A 99 1.57 0.67 -2.02
N ASN A 100 1.41 0.76 -0.71
CA ASN A 100 2.07 -0.12 0.24
C ASN A 100 1.06 -0.82 1.16
N LEU A 101 0.86 -2.11 0.89
CA LEU A 101 0.00 -3.05 1.59
C LEU A 101 0.81 -4.11 2.37
N ALA A 102 2.12 -3.90 2.52
CA ALA A 102 3.00 -4.92 3.09
C ALA A 102 2.71 -5.21 4.57
N LYS A 103 3.08 -6.42 5.01
CA LYS A 103 2.86 -6.93 6.37
C LYS A 103 1.39 -6.93 6.79
N ASN A 104 0.48 -7.34 5.91
CA ASN A 104 -0.91 -7.61 6.27
C ASN A 104 -1.16 -9.13 6.30
N LYS A 105 -2.42 -9.57 6.17
CA LYS A 105 -2.81 -10.99 6.05
C LYS A 105 -3.49 -11.24 4.70
N ILE A 106 -3.11 -10.48 3.68
CA ILE A 106 -3.83 -10.43 2.41
C ILE A 106 -3.66 -11.75 1.66
N THR A 107 -4.78 -12.36 1.28
CA THR A 107 -4.83 -13.53 0.39
C THR A 107 -5.25 -13.15 -1.02
N GLN A 108 -5.92 -12.00 -1.19
CA GLN A 108 -6.38 -11.51 -2.48
C GLN A 108 -6.34 -9.97 -2.55
N VAL A 109 -5.81 -9.47 -3.66
CA VAL A 109 -5.92 -8.05 -4.05
C VAL A 109 -6.62 -7.98 -5.39
N THR A 110 -7.61 -7.12 -5.51
CA THR A 110 -8.23 -6.73 -6.77
C THR A 110 -7.94 -5.26 -7.05
N PHE A 111 -7.44 -5.01 -8.26
CA PHE A 111 -7.34 -3.68 -8.84
C PHE A 111 -7.65 -3.79 -10.34
N SER A 112 -8.21 -2.71 -10.88
CA SER A 112 -8.52 -2.54 -12.30
C SER A 112 -7.97 -1.19 -12.70
N GLU A 113 -7.05 -1.22 -13.65
CA GLU A 113 -6.45 -0.06 -14.31
C GLU A 113 -5.95 1.01 -13.32
N LEU A 114 -4.70 0.88 -12.89
CA LEU A 114 -4.00 1.91 -12.12
C LEU A 114 -2.92 2.53 -13.02
N PRO A 115 -3.30 3.39 -13.99
CA PRO A 115 -2.40 3.85 -15.05
C PRO A 115 -1.24 4.69 -14.53
N ALA A 116 -1.36 5.26 -13.33
CA ALA A 116 -0.33 6.07 -12.70
C ALA A 116 0.53 5.31 -11.67
N LEU A 117 0.22 4.05 -11.35
CA LEU A 117 0.89 3.31 -10.29
C LEU A 117 2.34 3.01 -10.68
N LYS A 118 3.29 3.52 -9.89
CA LYS A 118 4.73 3.35 -10.10
C LYS A 118 5.36 2.32 -9.18
N GLU A 119 4.86 2.23 -7.95
CA GLU A 119 5.43 1.37 -6.92
C GLU A 119 4.34 0.59 -6.18
N LEU A 120 4.51 -0.73 -6.14
CA LEU A 120 3.59 -1.65 -5.48
C LEU A 120 4.33 -2.54 -4.50
N TYR A 121 3.98 -2.42 -3.21
CA TYR A 121 4.54 -3.22 -2.13
C TYR A 121 3.43 -4.07 -1.51
N ILE A 122 3.51 -5.39 -1.65
CA ILE A 122 2.59 -6.38 -1.06
C ILE A 122 3.38 -7.46 -0.29
N PHE A 123 4.64 -7.23 0.02
CA PHE A 123 5.48 -8.21 0.70
C PHE A 123 4.98 -8.58 2.11
N GLY A 124 5.28 -9.79 2.57
CA GLY A 124 4.89 -10.24 3.90
C GLY A 124 3.38 -10.41 4.05
N ASN A 125 2.73 -10.98 3.05
CA ASN A 125 1.30 -11.30 3.05
C ASN A 125 1.10 -12.82 2.88
N LYS A 126 -0.08 -13.25 2.44
CA LYS A 126 -0.45 -14.66 2.25
C LYS A 126 -0.98 -14.90 0.83
N MET A 127 -0.50 -14.14 -0.14
CA MET A 127 -0.96 -14.25 -1.52
C MET A 127 -0.43 -15.51 -2.18
N THR A 128 -1.25 -16.15 -3.00
CA THR A 128 -0.88 -17.35 -3.78
C THR A 128 -0.74 -17.09 -5.28
N ALA A 129 -1.34 -16.01 -5.77
CA ALA A 129 -1.22 -15.54 -7.14
C ALA A 129 -1.40 -14.02 -7.18
N LEU A 130 -0.92 -13.38 -8.25
CA LEU A 130 -1.12 -11.95 -8.48
C LEU A 130 -1.39 -11.65 -9.96
N ASN A 131 -2.39 -10.84 -10.25
CA ASN A 131 -2.64 -10.32 -11.60
C ASN A 131 -2.22 -8.85 -11.65
N LEU A 132 -1.27 -8.53 -12.53
CA LEU A 132 -0.70 -7.20 -12.73
C LEU A 132 -1.24 -6.49 -13.98
N THR A 133 -2.32 -7.01 -14.59
CA THR A 133 -2.94 -6.40 -15.76
C THR A 133 -3.41 -4.98 -15.47
N GLY A 134 -3.11 -4.04 -16.38
CA GLY A 134 -3.54 -2.65 -16.25
C GLY A 134 -2.63 -1.78 -15.38
N LEU A 135 -1.34 -2.15 -15.24
CA LEU A 135 -0.34 -1.38 -14.49
C LEU A 135 0.82 -0.86 -15.41
N PRO A 136 0.52 -0.11 -16.49
CA PRO A 136 1.52 0.23 -17.52
C PRO A 136 2.68 1.09 -17.02
N ALA A 137 2.49 1.84 -15.93
CA ALA A 137 3.51 2.72 -15.35
C ALA A 137 4.29 2.07 -14.18
N LEU A 138 4.04 0.81 -13.86
CA LEU A 138 4.68 0.14 -12.72
C LEU A 138 6.17 -0.01 -12.99
N THR A 139 6.99 0.51 -12.08
CA THR A 139 8.46 0.48 -12.16
C THR A 139 9.10 -0.40 -11.11
N LEU A 140 8.45 -0.57 -9.96
CA LEU A 140 8.93 -1.35 -8.83
C LEU A 140 7.82 -2.22 -8.25
N LEU A 141 8.09 -3.52 -8.20
CA LEU A 141 7.22 -4.52 -7.60
C LEU A 141 7.95 -5.23 -6.44
N LYS A 142 7.33 -5.23 -5.26
CA LYS A 142 7.79 -6.02 -4.10
C LYS A 142 6.70 -6.96 -3.62
N ILE A 143 6.86 -8.25 -3.90
CA ILE A 143 5.95 -9.34 -3.56
C ILE A 143 6.62 -10.45 -2.75
N ASN A 144 7.86 -10.22 -2.30
CA ASN A 144 8.60 -11.15 -1.46
C ASN A 144 7.86 -11.54 -0.18
N ASP A 145 8.25 -12.65 0.44
CA ASP A 145 7.62 -13.18 1.66
C ASP A 145 6.11 -13.38 1.49
N ASN A 146 5.71 -14.14 0.46
CA ASN A 146 4.34 -14.56 0.21
C ASN A 146 4.32 -16.08 -0.10
N GLN A 147 3.23 -16.58 -0.67
CA GLN A 147 3.08 -17.96 -1.15
C GLN A 147 2.76 -17.95 -2.65
N ILE A 148 3.28 -16.97 -3.39
CA ILE A 148 2.93 -16.78 -4.80
C ILE A 148 3.58 -17.87 -5.62
N ALA A 149 2.76 -18.63 -6.34
CA ALA A 149 3.20 -19.64 -7.30
C ALA A 149 3.35 -19.07 -8.72
N GLN A 150 2.60 -18.01 -9.02
CA GLN A 150 2.61 -17.34 -10.33
C GLN A 150 2.10 -15.91 -10.21
N PHE A 151 2.58 -15.03 -11.08
CA PHE A 151 1.91 -13.77 -11.39
C PHE A 151 1.66 -13.68 -12.89
N THR A 152 0.59 -12.98 -13.27
CA THR A 152 0.22 -12.76 -14.67
C THR A 152 0.23 -11.28 -15.00
N TYR A 153 0.52 -10.96 -16.24
CA TYR A 153 0.48 -9.59 -16.76
C TYR A 153 0.14 -9.63 -18.25
N LYS A 154 -0.36 -8.50 -18.76
CA LYS A 154 -0.53 -8.29 -20.21
C LYS A 154 0.67 -7.56 -20.79
N ASP A 155 0.93 -6.36 -20.27
CA ASP A 155 2.06 -5.50 -20.63
C ASP A 155 2.57 -4.80 -19.37
N LEU A 156 3.90 -4.75 -19.19
CA LEU A 156 4.57 -4.02 -18.10
C LEU A 156 5.80 -3.27 -18.65
N PRO A 157 5.60 -2.30 -19.56
CA PRO A 157 6.68 -1.70 -20.34
C PRO A 157 7.68 -0.89 -19.51
N ALA A 158 7.29 -0.49 -18.30
CA ALA A 158 8.10 0.33 -17.40
C ALA A 158 8.71 -0.45 -16.22
N LEU A 159 8.44 -1.76 -16.08
CA LEU A 159 8.84 -2.50 -14.89
C LEU A 159 10.35 -2.73 -14.88
N GLU A 160 11.04 -2.09 -13.93
CA GLU A 160 12.50 -2.14 -13.84
C GLU A 160 13.00 -3.10 -12.77
N LYS A 161 12.27 -3.20 -11.64
CA LYS A 161 12.75 -3.92 -10.45
C LYS A 161 11.68 -4.82 -9.86
N ILE A 162 12.05 -6.08 -9.64
CA ILE A 162 11.19 -7.09 -9.02
C ILE A 162 11.89 -7.66 -7.79
N TYR A 163 11.21 -7.66 -6.66
CA TYR A 163 11.61 -8.40 -5.47
C TYR A 163 10.53 -9.44 -5.18
N MET A 164 10.86 -10.71 -5.42
CA MET A 164 9.93 -11.82 -5.28
C MET A 164 10.53 -13.00 -4.51
N PHE A 165 11.62 -12.77 -3.79
CA PHE A 165 12.24 -13.79 -2.98
C PHE A 165 11.29 -14.34 -1.90
N ASN A 166 11.54 -15.57 -1.45
CA ASN A 166 10.73 -16.24 -0.43
C ASN A 166 9.26 -16.36 -0.86
N ASN A 167 9.04 -17.11 -1.93
CA ASN A 167 7.75 -17.47 -2.50
C ASN A 167 7.80 -18.95 -2.91
N VAL A 168 6.85 -19.42 -3.72
CA VAL A 168 6.75 -20.82 -4.16
C VAL A 168 6.68 -20.94 -5.68
N MET A 169 7.32 -20.02 -6.40
CA MET A 169 7.34 -20.05 -7.86
C MET A 169 8.28 -21.14 -8.38
N GLU A 170 7.75 -22.06 -9.19
CA GLU A 170 8.55 -23.06 -9.92
C GLU A 170 8.91 -22.58 -11.34
N HIS A 171 8.18 -21.57 -11.83
CA HIS A 171 8.35 -20.95 -13.13
C HIS A 171 8.17 -19.44 -13.05
N VAL A 172 8.74 -18.72 -14.00
CA VAL A 172 8.55 -17.27 -14.14
C VAL A 172 8.56 -16.85 -15.60
N ASP A 173 7.64 -15.96 -15.96
CA ASP A 173 7.60 -15.32 -17.28
C ASP A 173 8.11 -13.87 -17.17
N ILE A 174 9.36 -13.65 -17.56
CA ILE A 174 10.04 -12.34 -17.50
C ILE A 174 10.61 -11.88 -18.84
N TYR A 175 10.58 -12.75 -19.85
CA TYR A 175 11.28 -12.53 -21.13
C TYR A 175 10.62 -11.46 -22.00
N HIS A 176 9.43 -11.01 -21.60
CA HIS A 176 8.66 -9.95 -22.25
C HIS A 176 8.66 -8.62 -21.47
N LEU A 177 9.62 -8.42 -20.54
CA LEU A 177 9.76 -7.20 -19.74
C LEU A 177 10.90 -6.30 -20.28
N PRO A 178 10.62 -5.32 -21.15
CA PRO A 178 11.66 -4.61 -21.91
C PRO A 178 12.52 -3.65 -21.08
N ALA A 179 12.02 -3.21 -19.92
CA ALA A 179 12.70 -2.25 -19.05
C ALA A 179 13.35 -2.89 -17.81
N MET A 180 13.27 -4.22 -17.67
CA MET A 180 13.76 -4.92 -16.49
C MET A 180 15.27 -4.73 -16.33
N LYS A 181 15.70 -4.40 -15.12
CA LYS A 181 17.11 -4.16 -14.74
C LYS A 181 17.56 -5.00 -13.56
N TYR A 182 16.62 -5.38 -12.70
CA TYR A 182 16.93 -6.11 -11.47
C TYR A 182 15.79 -7.05 -11.07
N MET A 183 16.14 -8.26 -10.66
CA MET A 183 15.21 -9.20 -10.08
C MET A 183 15.86 -10.00 -8.95
N ASP A 184 15.22 -10.02 -7.78
CA ASP A 184 15.59 -10.90 -6.66
C ASP A 184 14.55 -12.02 -6.56
N ALA A 185 14.97 -13.22 -6.95
CA ALA A 185 14.17 -14.41 -7.11
C ALA A 185 14.57 -15.55 -6.15
N ARG A 186 15.54 -15.30 -5.26
CA ARG A 186 16.01 -16.26 -4.24
C ARG A 186 14.87 -16.86 -3.42
N GLN A 187 15.09 -18.00 -2.80
CA GLN A 187 14.12 -18.71 -1.99
C GLN A 187 12.80 -18.96 -2.74
N ASN A 188 12.92 -19.46 -3.97
CA ASN A 188 11.82 -20.00 -4.78
C ASN A 188 12.25 -21.38 -5.31
N PRO A 189 11.31 -22.34 -5.47
CA PRO A 189 11.60 -23.68 -5.97
C PRO A 189 11.79 -23.74 -7.51
N MET A 190 12.39 -22.71 -8.12
CA MET A 190 12.72 -22.75 -9.55
C MET A 190 13.89 -23.71 -9.80
N PRO A 191 13.83 -24.56 -10.84
CA PRO A 191 14.89 -25.53 -11.13
C PRO A 191 16.12 -24.85 -11.77
N ASP A 192 17.31 -25.44 -11.60
CA ASP A 192 18.58 -24.87 -12.11
C ASP A 192 18.58 -24.47 -13.59
N PRO A 193 17.99 -25.25 -14.52
CA PRO A 193 17.92 -24.83 -15.92
C PRO A 193 17.21 -23.48 -16.11
N LEU A 194 16.23 -23.13 -15.27
CA LEU A 194 15.56 -21.84 -15.34
C LEU A 194 16.49 -20.70 -14.91
N TYR A 195 17.33 -20.92 -13.90
CA TYR A 195 18.35 -19.96 -13.48
C TYR A 195 19.40 -19.75 -14.57
N GLU A 196 19.85 -20.82 -15.23
CA GLU A 196 20.76 -20.72 -16.37
C GLU A 196 20.17 -19.91 -17.54
N GLU A 197 18.87 -20.04 -17.81
CA GLU A 197 18.19 -19.20 -18.81
C GLU A 197 18.10 -17.73 -18.39
N MET A 198 17.89 -17.45 -17.10
CA MET A 198 17.90 -16.08 -16.57
C MET A 198 19.27 -15.42 -16.74
N ASP A 199 20.36 -16.15 -16.50
CA ASP A 199 21.73 -15.63 -16.64
C ASP A 199 22.12 -15.27 -18.08
N LYS A 200 21.40 -15.81 -19.08
CA LYS A 200 21.59 -15.44 -20.50
C LYS A 200 21.02 -14.05 -20.82
N LEU A 201 20.18 -13.47 -19.96
CA LEU A 201 19.60 -12.14 -20.17
C LEU A 201 20.62 -11.06 -19.79
N THR A 202 21.23 -10.47 -20.82
CA THR A 202 22.21 -9.38 -20.64
C THR A 202 21.56 -8.08 -20.18
N GLY A 203 22.24 -7.32 -19.31
CA GLY A 203 21.78 -6.00 -18.87
C GLY A 203 20.80 -6.03 -17.68
N VAL A 204 20.50 -7.22 -17.18
CA VAL A 204 19.67 -7.44 -15.99
C VAL A 204 20.53 -8.07 -14.89
N THR A 205 20.39 -7.59 -13.67
CA THR A 205 20.98 -8.23 -12.49
C THR A 205 19.98 -9.18 -11.86
N PHE A 206 20.32 -10.47 -11.79
CA PHE A 206 19.52 -11.47 -11.08
C PHE A 206 20.20 -11.85 -9.76
N LEU A 207 19.39 -11.97 -8.70
CA LEU A 207 19.76 -12.73 -7.51
C LEU A 207 18.86 -13.96 -7.46
N HIS A 208 19.44 -15.15 -7.47
CA HIS A 208 18.73 -16.41 -7.40
C HIS A 208 19.55 -17.45 -6.64
N ASP A 209 18.95 -18.61 -6.36
CA ASP A 209 19.59 -19.69 -5.57
C ASP A 209 20.37 -20.69 -6.44
N GLY A 210 20.61 -20.35 -7.70
CA GLY A 210 21.35 -21.21 -8.64
C GLY A 210 22.74 -21.49 -8.06
N ASN A 211 23.16 -22.75 -8.17
CA ASN A 211 24.44 -23.28 -7.71
C ASN A 211 24.55 -23.48 -6.19
N ALA A 212 23.50 -23.97 -5.54
CA ALA A 212 23.63 -24.52 -4.18
C ALA A 212 24.51 -25.80 -4.15
N GLU A 213 24.65 -26.52 -5.27
CA GLU A 213 25.47 -27.74 -5.37
C GLU A 213 26.95 -27.50 -5.71
N ASP A 214 27.35 -26.29 -6.14
CA ASP A 214 28.75 -25.96 -6.49
C ASP A 214 29.63 -25.61 -5.26
N TRP A 215 29.08 -25.73 -4.04
CA TRP A 215 29.79 -25.45 -2.78
C TRP A 215 30.27 -26.72 -2.07
N GLN A 216 30.59 -27.78 -2.82
CA GLN A 216 31.26 -28.99 -2.31
C GLN A 216 32.70 -29.10 -2.80
#